data_AF-A0A832ZUE9-F1
#
_entry.id   AF-A0A832ZUE9-F1
#
_cell.length_a   1.000
_cell.length_b   1.000
_cell.length_c   1.000
_cell.angle_alpha   90.00
_cell.angle_beta   90.00
_cell.angle_gamma   90.00
#
_symmetry.space_group_name_H-M   'P 1'
#
loop_
_entity.id
_entity.type
_entity.pdbx_description
1 polymer ?
#
loop_
_entity_poly.entity_id
_entity_poly.type
_entity_poly.pdbx_seq_one_letter_code
_entity_poly.pdbx_strand_id
1 'polypeptide(L)'
;MGDLIEVIASAAVGAVGGAAAGVTATRVNVGGVIIVLEPREFMSILSKLKEKGAIVIHGVTGVFSKSHIYLIPYQGVVFVTKSKKQLPVSPDIEARNISIPYSV
;
A
#
# COMPACT_ATOMS: atom_id res chain seq x y z
N MET A 1 27.51 4.46 11.04
CA MET A 1 26.51 3.55 11.64
C MET A 1 25.16 3.95 11.04
N GLY A 2 24.81 3.41 9.87
CA GLY A 2 23.64 3.87 9.11
C GLY A 2 23.08 2.74 8.27
N ASP A 3 21.79 2.50 8.51
CA ASP A 3 20.76 1.76 7.76
C ASP A 3 21.10 0.39 7.15
N LEU A 4 20.63 -0.64 7.86
CA LEU A 4 20.47 -2.01 7.42
C LEU A 4 18.96 -2.30 7.36
N ILE A 5 18.35 -2.07 6.20
CA ILE A 5 17.14 -2.79 5.80
C ILE A 5 17.54 -3.57 4.55
N GLU A 6 18.05 -4.77 4.77
CA GLU A 6 18.27 -5.77 3.73
C GLU A 6 16.92 -6.09 3.09
N VAL A 7 16.68 -5.51 1.92
CA VAL A 7 15.64 -5.99 1.01
C VAL A 7 16.22 -7.21 0.31
N ILE A 8 15.67 -8.39 0.64
CA ILE A 8 16.00 -9.67 0.02
C ILE A 8 15.51 -9.63 -1.44
N ALA A 9 16.33 -9.04 -2.31
CA ALA A 9 16.17 -9.09 -3.75
C ALA A 9 17.15 -10.15 -4.27
N SER A 10 16.67 -11.37 -4.48
CA SER A 10 17.41 -12.38 -5.23
C SER A 10 17.57 -11.88 -6.67
N ALA A 11 18.72 -11.31 -6.97
CA ALA A 11 19.10 -10.85 -8.31
C ALA A 11 19.34 -12.05 -9.22
N ALA A 12 18.43 -12.31 -10.15
CA ALA A 12 18.75 -13.08 -11.34
C ALA A 12 19.53 -12.16 -12.29
N VAL A 13 20.84 -12.38 -12.38
CA VAL A 13 21.77 -11.66 -13.25
C VAL A 13 21.55 -12.09 -14.69
N GLY A 14 21.19 -11.15 -15.56
CA GLY A 14 21.25 -11.27 -17.01
C GLY A 14 21.90 -10.02 -17.59
N ALA A 15 23.18 -10.10 -17.92
CA ALA A 15 23.97 -8.99 -18.45
C ALA A 15 23.88 -8.93 -19.98
N VAL A 16 23.45 -7.80 -20.56
CA VAL A 16 23.87 -7.35 -21.91
C VAL A 16 23.79 -5.81 -22.01
N GLY A 17 24.94 -5.16 -22.24
CA GLY A 17 25.10 -3.99 -23.12
C GLY A 17 24.54 -2.60 -22.74
N GLY A 18 25.39 -1.75 -22.16
CA GLY A 18 25.62 -0.33 -22.51
C GLY A 18 24.46 0.65 -22.70
N ALA A 19 24.19 1.48 -21.68
CA ALA A 19 24.02 2.94 -21.73
C ALA A 19 23.56 3.45 -20.35
N ALA A 20 24.32 4.37 -19.74
CA ALA A 20 23.94 5.02 -18.49
C ALA A 20 22.86 6.07 -18.76
N ALA A 21 21.60 5.81 -18.39
CA ALA A 21 20.56 6.83 -18.29
C ALA A 21 19.44 6.38 -17.35
N GLY A 22 19.43 6.97 -16.15
CA GLY A 22 18.31 6.93 -15.19
C GLY A 22 18.15 5.59 -14.48
N VAL A 23 18.37 5.59 -13.17
CA VAL A 23 17.62 4.68 -12.29
C VAL A 23 16.16 5.11 -12.41
N THR A 24 15.51 4.67 -13.47
CA THR A 24 14.06 4.64 -13.55
C THR A 24 13.73 3.71 -12.41
N ALA A 25 13.35 4.29 -11.26
CA ALA A 25 12.93 3.51 -10.11
C ALA A 25 11.94 2.49 -10.66
N THR A 26 12.36 1.23 -10.67
CA THR A 26 11.52 0.13 -11.10
C THR A 26 10.36 0.20 -10.14
N ARG A 27 9.26 0.83 -10.58
CA ARG A 27 8.03 0.83 -9.82
C ARG A 27 7.72 -0.65 -9.71
N VAL A 28 8.01 -1.22 -8.53
CA VAL A 28 7.61 -2.57 -8.20
C VAL A 28 6.10 -2.49 -8.21
N ASN A 29 5.53 -2.86 -9.35
CA ASN A 29 4.10 -3.00 -9.50
C ASN A 29 3.78 -4.26 -8.72
N VAL A 30 3.49 -4.09 -7.42
CA VAL A 30 2.95 -5.17 -6.58
C VAL A 30 1.55 -5.43 -7.12
N GLY A 31 1.48 -6.23 -8.18
CA GLY A 31 0.27 -6.61 -8.89
C GLY A 31 -0.52 -7.61 -8.07
N GLY A 32 -1.09 -7.14 -6.97
CA GLY A 32 -2.19 -7.82 -6.29
C GLY A 32 -3.54 -7.37 -6.84
N VAL A 33 -4.59 -8.10 -6.51
CA VAL A 33 -5.96 -7.64 -6.77
C VAL A 33 -6.27 -6.50 -5.80
N ILE A 34 -6.61 -5.32 -6.31
CA ILE A 34 -7.08 -4.20 -5.48
C ILE A 34 -8.60 -4.23 -5.47
N ILE A 35 -9.19 -4.35 -4.28
CA ILE A 35 -10.63 -4.32 -4.09
C ILE A 35 -10.98 -3.00 -3.41
N VAL A 36 -11.63 -2.11 -4.16
CA VAL A 36 -12.12 -0.84 -3.64
C VAL A 36 -13.49 -1.06 -3.01
N LEU A 37 -13.65 -0.61 -1.77
CA LEU A 37 -14.84 -0.82 -0.95
C LEU A 37 -15.35 0.49 -0.38
N GLU A 38 -16.66 0.52 -0.10
CA GLU A 38 -17.22 1.57 0.74
C GLU A 38 -16.72 1.45 2.19
N PRO A 39 -16.64 2.55 2.96
CA PRO A 39 -16.14 2.53 4.34
C PRO A 39 -16.87 1.52 5.24
N ARG A 40 -18.18 1.34 5.05
CA ARG A 40 -18.98 0.41 5.85
C ARG A 40 -18.63 -1.05 5.59
N GLU A 41 -18.38 -1.40 4.33
CA GLU A 41 -17.99 -2.75 3.92
C GLU A 41 -16.55 -3.05 4.37
N PHE A 42 -15.66 -2.06 4.24
CA PHE A 42 -14.29 -2.15 4.73
C PHE A 42 -14.23 -2.47 6.22
N MET A 43 -15.03 -1.78 7.05
CA MET A 43 -15.12 -2.07 8.48
C MET A 43 -15.61 -3.50 8.77
N SER A 44 -16.56 -3.99 7.96
CA SER A 44 -17.11 -5.33 8.12
C SER A 44 -16.08 -6.42 7.78
N ILE A 45 -15.23 -6.17 6.78
CA ILE A 45 -14.13 -7.06 6.39
C ILE A 45 -12.98 -6.98 7.40
N LEU A 46 -12.64 -5.77 7.85
CA LEU A 46 -11.59 -5.55 8.83
C LEU A 46 -11.83 -6.36 10.11
N SER A 47 -13.05 -6.36 10.66
CA SER A 47 -13.36 -7.14 11.86
C SER A 47 -13.05 -8.63 11.69
N LYS A 48 -13.31 -9.20 10.51
CA LYS A 48 -13.05 -10.61 10.20
C LYS A 48 -11.57 -10.90 9.96
N LEU A 49 -10.82 -9.94 9.40
CA LEU A 49 -9.41 -10.11 9.05
C LEU A 49 -8.48 -9.78 10.22
N LYS A 50 -8.90 -8.90 11.14
CA LYS A 50 -8.12 -8.54 12.33
C LYS A 50 -7.88 -9.74 13.24
N GLU A 51 -8.87 -10.62 13.40
CA GLU A 51 -8.73 -11.90 14.11
C GLU A 51 -7.70 -12.84 13.46
N LYS A 52 -7.44 -12.66 12.16
CA LYS A 52 -6.47 -13.44 11.38
C LYS A 52 -5.09 -12.78 11.29
N GLY A 53 -4.87 -11.70 12.06
CA GLY A 53 -3.60 -10.97 12.09
C GLY A 53 -3.35 -10.07 10.86
N ALA A 54 -4.40 -9.65 10.15
CA ALA A 54 -4.22 -8.70 9.05
C ALA A 54 -3.80 -7.32 9.57
N ILE A 55 -2.91 -6.67 8.82
CA ILE A 55 -2.37 -5.35 9.12
C ILE A 55 -3.25 -4.27 8.48
N VAL A 56 -3.49 -3.19 9.20
CA VAL A 56 -4.19 -2.00 8.71
C VAL A 56 -3.19 -0.88 8.48
N ILE A 57 -3.18 -0.37 7.25
CA ILE A 57 -2.38 0.78 6.85
C ILE A 57 -3.31 1.97 6.68
N HIS A 58 -2.97 3.10 7.28
CA HIS A 58 -3.67 4.37 7.11
C HIS A 58 -2.73 5.41 6.49
N GLY A 59 -3.28 6.32 5.71
CA GLY A 59 -2.58 7.54 5.34
C GLY A 59 -3.54 8.60 4.81
N VAL A 60 -3.04 9.82 4.67
CA VAL A 60 -3.83 10.97 4.23
C VAL A 60 -3.37 11.38 2.84
N THR A 61 -4.33 11.60 1.93
CA THR A 61 -4.08 12.10 0.59
C THR A 61 -4.86 13.39 0.32
N GLY A 62 -4.52 14.08 -0.76
CA GLY A 62 -5.19 15.28 -1.24
C GLY A 62 -4.48 16.58 -0.83
N VAL A 63 -4.28 17.46 -1.81
CA VAL A 63 -3.53 18.72 -1.65
C VAL A 63 -4.40 19.85 -1.11
N PHE A 64 -5.70 19.86 -1.48
CA PHE A 64 -6.66 20.90 -1.08
C PHE A 64 -7.76 20.38 -0.14
N SER A 65 -8.20 19.12 -0.32
CA SER A 65 -9.14 18.44 0.59
C SER A 65 -8.52 17.15 1.09
N LYS A 66 -8.24 17.09 2.39
CA LYS A 66 -7.67 15.90 3.03
C LYS A 66 -8.68 14.75 2.96
N SER A 67 -8.25 13.62 2.44
CA SER A 67 -9.01 12.37 2.40
C SER A 67 -8.19 11.29 3.08
N HIS A 68 -8.84 10.50 3.93
CA HIS A 68 -8.23 9.37 4.60
C HIS A 68 -8.31 8.14 3.70
N ILE A 69 -7.19 7.45 3.51
CA ILE A 69 -7.11 6.18 2.78
C ILE A 69 -6.70 5.11 3.77
N TYR A 70 -7.39 3.98 3.69
CA TYR A 70 -7.04 2.79 4.46
C TYR A 70 -6.80 1.62 3.51
N LEU A 71 -5.81 0.80 3.83
CA LEU A 71 -5.48 -0.43 3.10
C LEU A 71 -5.35 -1.60 4.06
N ILE A 72 -5.81 -2.78 3.63
CA ILE A 72 -5.56 -4.05 4.29
C ILE A 72 -4.92 -4.98 3.24
N PRO A 73 -3.59 -5.16 3.25
CA PRO A 73 -2.96 -6.22 2.48
C PRO A 73 -3.24 -7.56 3.17
N TYR A 74 -3.87 -8.49 2.45
CA TYR A 74 -4.15 -9.83 2.94
C TYR A 74 -4.05 -10.84 1.80
N GLN A 75 -3.11 -11.79 1.93
CA GLN A 75 -2.95 -12.92 1.00
C GLN A 75 -2.88 -12.52 -0.50
N GLY A 76 -2.12 -11.47 -0.83
CA GLY A 76 -1.96 -11.02 -2.22
C GLY A 76 -3.12 -10.17 -2.77
N VAL A 77 -4.13 -9.89 -1.94
CA VAL A 77 -5.22 -8.95 -2.22
C VAL A 77 -5.06 -7.73 -1.33
N VAL A 78 -5.40 -6.55 -1.85
CA VAL A 78 -5.39 -5.31 -1.07
C VAL A 78 -6.79 -4.73 -1.07
N PHE A 79 -7.42 -4.71 0.10
CA PHE A 79 -8.69 -4.02 0.30
C PHE A 79 -8.41 -2.55 0.56
N VAL A 80 -9.07 -1.67 -0.19
CA VAL A 80 -8.85 -0.23 -0.11
C VAL A 80 -10.17 0.47 0.15
N THR A 81 -10.16 1.45 1.05
CA THR A 81 -11.27 2.40 1.17
C THR A 81 -10.76 3.83 1.31
N LYS A 82 -11.59 4.78 0.85
CA LYS A 82 -11.37 6.22 1.00
C LYS A 82 -12.52 6.81 1.80
N SER A 83 -12.20 7.68 2.75
CA SER A 83 -13.20 8.38 3.56
C SER A 83 -12.81 9.85 3.76
N LYS A 84 -13.80 10.74 3.75
CA LYS A 84 -13.62 12.15 4.11
C LYS A 84 -13.42 12.35 5.62
N LYS A 85 -13.85 11.39 6.43
CA LYS A 85 -13.71 11.40 7.89
C LYS A 85 -12.84 10.23 8.33
N GLN A 86 -12.07 10.41 9.39
CA GLN A 86 -11.30 9.34 9.99
C GLN A 86 -12.24 8.21 10.44
N LEU A 87 -11.90 6.97 10.08
CA LEU A 87 -12.64 5.79 10.51
C LEU A 87 -12.26 5.41 11.95
N PRO A 88 -13.17 4.81 12.73
CA PRO A 88 -12.92 4.38 14.10
C PRO A 88 -12.10 3.07 14.13
N VAL A 89 -10.89 3.12 13.56
CA VAL A 89 -9.95 2.00 13.49
C VAL A 89 -8.59 2.47 14.00
N SER A 90 -7.90 1.59 14.73
CA SER A 90 -6.51 1.80 15.09
C SER A 90 -5.64 1.24 13.95
N PRO A 91 -4.95 2.07 13.17
CA PRO A 91 -4.02 1.59 12.17
C PRO A 91 -2.77 1.04 12.83
N ASP A 92 -2.20 0.00 12.24
CA ASP A 92 -0.92 -0.57 12.65
C ASP A 92 0.24 0.22 12.03
N ILE A 93 0.01 0.80 10.84
CA ILE A 93 1.00 1.57 10.09
C ILE A 93 0.39 2.90 9.64
N GLU A 94 1.08 3.99 9.95
CA GLU A 94 0.79 5.34 9.46
C GLU A 94 1.72 5.68 8.29
N ALA A 95 1.18 5.68 7.07
CA ALA A 95 1.90 5.94 5.85
C ALA A 95 2.05 7.45 5.59
N ARG A 96 3.29 7.91 5.40
CA ARG A 96 3.60 9.30 5.03
C ARG A 96 3.06 9.69 3.64
N ASN A 97 3.05 8.73 2.71
CA ASN A 97 2.54 8.93 1.35
C ASN A 97 1.98 7.61 0.82
N ILE A 98 0.81 7.66 0.19
CA ILE A 98 0.17 6.53 -0.47
C ILE A 98 -0.05 6.91 -1.94
N SER A 99 0.68 6.22 -2.83
CA SER A 99 0.50 6.35 -4.29
C SER A 99 -0.11 5.08 -4.81
N ILE A 100 -1.42 5.11 -5.11
CA ILE A 100 -2.12 4.01 -5.76
C ILE A 100 -2.11 4.31 -7.26
N PRO A 101 -1.41 3.52 -8.10
CA PRO A 101 -1.20 3.84 -9.51
C PRO A 101 -2.43 3.64 -10.40
N TYR A 102 -3.59 3.27 -9.84
CA TYR A 102 -4.82 3.05 -10.59
C TYR A 102 -5.78 4.22 -10.44
N SER A 103 -6.11 4.83 -11.59
CA SER A 103 -7.26 5.70 -11.79
C SER A 103 -8.47 4.81 -12.05
N VAL A 104 -9.48 4.87 -11.18
CA VAL A 104 -10.85 4.51 -11.54
C VAL A 104 -11.49 5.72 -12.21
#